data_AF-A0A972MCZ1-F1
#
_entry.id   AF-A0A972MCZ1-F1
#
_cell.length_a   1.000
_cell.length_b   1.000
_cell.length_c   1.000
_cell.angle_alpha   90.00
_cell.angle_beta   90.00
_cell.angle_gamma   90.00
#
_symmetry.space_group_name_H-M   'P 1'
#
loop_
_entity.id
_entity.type
_entity.pdbx_description
1 polymer ?
#
loop_
_entity_poly.entity_id
_entity_poly.type
_entity_poly.pdbx_seq_one_letter_code
_entity_poly.pdbx_strand_id
1 'polypeptide(L)'
;MLSNILRLIRVKNLLIIAFTQYLMRYAIIFPMLKAKGYESQFGDFNFFLLVLSTMILATAGYIINDYFDTKTDLLNRPKTVVVGKHIDRRSVMTAHIVLNIIGIIIGFYISWQIHLWKLVYIYILVTGLLWFYSASYQKMFLVGNIIVAILTALVPLMTVLYEIPPLNAKYFDVLLRLNDNFYTMFFWVAGFSAFAFITTLNREIIKDVEDFEGDNAYGSRSLPVMWGINNSKIVTVSLSLLTAALILYTYFNYIHIPQAIDKVSIAYIIVFLIIPNFFLAYKIIKAKNSNDWKVAGNIAKLIMLFGILYSLVVWYGFNY
;
A
#
# COMPACT_ATOMS: atom_id res chain seq x y z
N MET A 1 13.77 19.97 16.01
CA MET A 1 13.61 18.57 16.48
C MET A 1 12.33 17.93 15.95
N LEU A 2 11.14 18.50 16.21
CA LEU A 2 9.85 17.94 15.79
C LEU A 2 9.71 17.72 14.26
N SER A 3 10.09 18.69 13.44
CA SER A 3 10.03 18.57 11.97
C SER A 3 10.88 17.40 11.42
N ASN A 4 12.04 17.14 12.04
CA ASN A 4 12.92 16.02 11.66
C ASN A 4 12.31 14.67 12.03
N ILE A 5 11.61 14.59 13.17
CA ILE A 5 10.90 13.38 13.62
C ILE A 5 9.71 13.09 12.70
N LEU A 6 8.90 14.10 12.37
CA LEU A 6 7.76 13.95 11.45
C LEU A 6 8.19 13.52 10.04
N ARG A 7 9.37 13.95 9.61
CA ARG A 7 9.97 13.50 8.35
C ARG A 7 10.44 12.05 8.41
N LEU A 8 11.10 11.66 9.51
CA LEU A 8 11.60 10.30 9.75
C LEU A 8 10.48 9.26 9.71
N ILE A 9 9.34 9.55 10.37
CA ILE A 9 8.20 8.62 10.41
C ILE A 9 7.33 8.64 9.15
N ARG A 10 7.66 9.52 8.18
CA ARG A 10 6.94 9.67 6.89
C ARG A 10 5.43 9.84 7.08
N VAL A 11 4.99 10.82 7.89
CA VAL A 11 3.57 11.03 8.27
C VAL A 11 2.60 10.98 7.08
N LYS A 12 2.96 11.55 5.93
CA LYS A 12 2.10 11.51 4.73
C LYS A 12 1.75 10.08 4.30
N ASN A 13 2.71 9.15 4.38
CA ASN A 13 2.47 7.76 4.05
C ASN A 13 1.62 7.07 5.11
N LEU A 14 1.84 7.37 6.40
CA LEU A 14 1.02 6.83 7.50
C LEU A 14 -0.44 7.28 7.38
N LEU A 15 -0.67 8.53 6.99
CA LEU A 15 -2.02 9.04 6.71
C LEU A 15 -2.66 8.30 5.53
N ILE A 16 -1.90 7.99 4.48
CA ILE A 16 -2.41 7.18 3.36
C ILE A 16 -2.77 5.77 3.83
N ILE A 17 -1.94 5.12 4.65
CA ILE A 17 -2.24 3.79 5.22
C ILE A 17 -3.57 3.81 5.99
N ALA A 18 -3.71 4.77 6.91
CA ALA A 18 -4.94 4.92 7.68
C ALA A 18 -6.12 5.18 6.75
N PHE A 19 -5.99 6.14 5.85
CA PHE A 19 -7.03 6.52 4.91
C PHE A 19 -7.47 5.36 4.01
N THR A 20 -6.52 4.55 3.51
CA THR A 20 -6.82 3.34 2.74
C THR A 20 -7.65 2.37 3.56
N GLN A 21 -7.26 2.05 4.79
CA GLN A 21 -8.03 1.10 5.62
C GLN A 21 -9.42 1.64 5.94
N TYR A 22 -9.54 2.91 6.35
CA TYR A 22 -10.83 3.54 6.62
C TYR A 22 -11.72 3.58 5.38
N LEU A 23 -11.19 3.89 4.19
CA LEU A 23 -11.96 3.86 2.95
C LEU A 23 -12.41 2.44 2.60
N MET A 24 -11.56 1.42 2.75
CA MET A 24 -12.01 0.04 2.50
C MET A 24 -13.17 -0.34 3.43
N ARG A 25 -13.15 0.09 4.71
CA ARG A 25 -14.24 -0.22 5.64
C ARG A 25 -15.51 0.58 5.34
N TYR A 26 -15.42 1.91 5.30
CA TYR A 26 -16.59 2.78 5.25
C TYR A 26 -17.10 3.05 3.82
N ALA A 27 -16.22 3.01 2.82
CA ALA A 27 -16.58 3.30 1.43
C ALA A 27 -16.89 2.02 0.62
N ILE A 28 -16.34 0.87 1.02
CA ILE A 28 -16.57 -0.42 0.33
C ILE A 28 -17.39 -1.39 1.18
N ILE A 29 -16.87 -1.82 2.35
CA ILE A 29 -17.49 -2.92 3.12
C ILE A 29 -18.87 -2.52 3.69
N PHE A 30 -18.98 -1.35 4.35
CA PHE A 30 -20.20 -0.94 5.03
C PHE A 30 -21.40 -0.72 4.09
N PRO A 31 -21.27 0.00 2.96
CA PRO A 31 -22.38 0.16 2.02
C PRO A 31 -22.86 -1.18 1.47
N MET A 32 -21.93 -2.10 1.18
CA MET A 32 -22.26 -3.44 0.71
C MET A 32 -22.96 -4.29 1.77
N LEU A 33 -22.54 -4.20 3.04
CA LEU A 33 -23.23 -4.85 4.15
C LEU A 33 -24.66 -4.32 4.31
N LYS A 34 -24.81 -2.99 4.32
CA LYS A 34 -26.11 -2.33 4.44
C LYS A 34 -27.04 -2.69 3.29
N ALA A 35 -26.54 -2.72 2.06
CA ALA A 35 -27.31 -3.13 0.89
C ALA A 35 -27.83 -4.58 0.97
N LYS A 36 -27.11 -5.45 1.69
CA LYS A 36 -27.52 -6.82 1.99
C LYS A 36 -28.29 -6.99 3.30
N GLY A 37 -28.51 -5.92 4.07
CA GLY A 37 -29.21 -5.96 5.36
C GLY A 37 -28.39 -6.54 6.53
N TYR A 38 -27.06 -6.52 6.45
CA TYR A 38 -26.16 -6.97 7.51
C TYR A 38 -25.47 -5.80 8.20
N GLU A 39 -25.01 -6.03 9.44
CA GLU A 39 -24.24 -5.08 10.23
C GLU A 39 -22.82 -5.59 10.47
N SER A 40 -21.83 -4.69 10.52
CA SER A 40 -20.45 -5.06 10.85
C SER A 40 -20.37 -5.64 12.26
N GLN A 41 -19.64 -6.74 12.41
CA GLN A 41 -19.41 -7.42 13.69
C GLN A 41 -18.02 -7.11 14.27
N PHE A 42 -17.20 -6.35 13.54
CA PHE A 42 -15.90 -5.89 14.02
C PHE A 42 -16.05 -4.46 14.54
N GLY A 43 -15.95 -4.27 15.85
CA GLY A 43 -16.22 -2.98 16.49
C GLY A 43 -15.24 -1.86 16.10
N ASP A 44 -15.72 -0.61 16.11
CA ASP A 44 -14.94 0.57 15.69
C ASP A 44 -13.64 0.76 16.46
N PHE A 45 -13.64 0.48 17.77
CA PHE A 45 -12.44 0.56 18.58
C PHE A 45 -11.38 -0.48 18.15
N ASN A 46 -11.80 -1.72 17.90
CA ASN A 46 -10.89 -2.76 17.43
C ASN A 46 -10.38 -2.45 16.01
N PHE A 47 -11.20 -1.83 15.17
CA PHE A 47 -10.76 -1.35 13.87
C PHE A 47 -9.77 -0.19 13.96
N PHE A 48 -9.99 0.77 14.87
CA PHE A 48 -9.01 1.81 15.15
C PHE A 48 -7.68 1.20 15.59
N LEU A 49 -7.70 0.19 16.47
CA LEU A 49 -6.50 -0.54 16.90
C LEU A 49 -5.82 -1.28 15.75
N LEU A 50 -6.58 -1.87 14.82
CA LEU A 50 -6.04 -2.47 13.60
C LEU A 50 -5.26 -1.43 12.78
N VAL A 51 -5.86 -0.26 12.53
CA VAL A 51 -5.20 0.82 11.78
C VAL A 51 -3.97 1.34 12.50
N LEU A 52 -4.09 1.56 13.81
CA LEU A 52 -2.98 2.01 14.66
C LEU A 52 -1.81 1.01 14.63
N SER A 53 -2.11 -0.28 14.75
CA SER A 53 -1.10 -1.33 14.67
C SER A 53 -0.36 -1.31 13.33
N THR A 54 -1.08 -1.18 12.20
CA THR A 54 -0.47 -1.08 10.87
C THR A 54 0.44 0.15 10.76
N MET A 55 -0.01 1.30 11.25
CA MET A 55 0.78 2.54 11.25
C MET A 55 2.04 2.43 12.12
N ILE A 56 1.94 1.80 13.29
CA ILE A 56 3.09 1.59 14.19
C ILE A 56 4.13 0.70 13.53
N LEU A 57 3.73 -0.43 12.92
CA LEU A 57 4.64 -1.32 12.22
C LEU A 57 5.27 -0.65 10.99
N ALA A 58 4.49 0.11 10.22
CA ALA A 58 5.01 0.91 9.10
C ALA A 58 6.03 1.95 9.59
N THR A 59 5.77 2.59 10.73
CA THR A 59 6.69 3.55 11.35
C THR A 59 7.99 2.86 11.76
N ALA A 60 7.92 1.70 12.41
CA ALA A 60 9.09 0.89 12.74
C ALA A 60 9.90 0.52 11.49
N GLY A 61 9.22 0.18 10.40
CA GLY A 61 9.79 -0.08 9.08
C GLY A 61 10.53 1.13 8.50
N TYR A 62 9.94 2.32 8.53
CA TYR A 62 10.60 3.54 8.04
C TYR A 62 11.82 3.93 8.87
N ILE A 63 11.75 3.77 10.20
CA ILE A 63 12.87 4.05 11.11
C ILE A 63 14.07 3.13 10.83
N ILE A 64 13.85 1.82 10.67
CA ILE A 64 14.94 0.88 10.38
C ILE A 64 15.48 1.05 8.95
N ASN A 65 14.62 1.42 8.01
CA ASN A 65 15.05 1.73 6.65
C ASN A 65 16.07 2.89 6.63
N ASP A 66 15.73 4.02 7.27
CA ASP A 66 16.61 5.19 7.34
C ASP A 66 17.92 4.89 8.12
N TYR A 67 17.88 3.93 9.07
CA TYR A 67 19.07 3.44 9.75
C TYR A 67 20.07 2.77 8.80
N PHE A 68 19.60 1.87 7.93
CA PHE A 68 20.45 1.16 6.96
C PHE A 68 20.86 2.04 5.78
N ASP A 69 19.98 2.95 5.34
CA ASP A 69 20.17 3.76 4.13
C ASP A 69 21.03 5.01 4.34
N THR A 70 21.43 5.32 5.58
CA THR A 70 22.14 6.56 5.93
C THR A 70 23.30 6.91 4.99
N LYS A 71 24.09 5.92 4.53
CA LYS A 71 25.23 6.16 3.63
C LYS A 71 24.80 6.43 2.19
N THR A 72 23.86 5.63 1.67
CA THR A 72 23.32 5.76 0.31
C THR A 72 22.55 7.07 0.17
N ASP A 73 21.70 7.40 1.14
CA ASP A 73 20.93 8.64 1.18
C ASP A 73 21.80 9.89 1.33
N LEU A 74 22.98 9.78 1.93
CA LEU A 74 23.91 10.90 1.99
C LEU A 74 24.42 11.29 0.61
N LEU A 75 24.54 10.33 -0.31
CA LEU A 75 24.93 10.57 -1.70
C LEU A 75 23.73 11.08 -2.53
N ASN A 76 22.61 10.36 -2.49
CA ASN A 76 21.45 10.68 -3.32
C ASN A 76 20.71 11.94 -2.84
N ARG A 77 20.56 12.11 -1.53
CA ARG A 77 19.66 13.09 -0.90
C ARG A 77 20.22 13.61 0.44
N PRO A 78 21.39 14.27 0.48
CA PRO A 78 22.10 14.62 1.73
C PRO A 78 21.28 15.43 2.76
N LYS A 79 20.26 16.18 2.27
CA LYS A 79 19.35 17.00 3.07
C LYS A 79 18.20 16.21 3.72
N THR A 80 18.00 14.92 3.40
CA THR A 80 16.98 14.06 4.01
C THR A 80 17.49 13.26 5.20
N VAL A 81 18.82 13.04 5.29
CA VAL A 81 19.44 12.18 6.31
C VAL A 81 19.28 12.77 7.71
N VAL A 82 18.57 12.05 8.58
CA VAL A 82 18.37 12.42 10.00
C VAL A 82 19.20 11.52 10.94
N VAL A 83 19.27 10.22 10.63
CA VAL A 83 19.96 9.21 11.47
C VAL A 83 21.47 9.44 11.43
N GLY A 84 22.11 9.45 12.60
CA GLY A 84 23.54 9.73 12.76
C GLY A 84 23.94 11.21 12.67
N LYS A 85 23.04 12.10 12.21
CA LYS A 85 23.25 13.57 12.22
C LYS A 85 22.54 14.27 13.37
N HIS A 86 21.26 13.96 13.56
CA HIS A 86 20.39 14.63 14.53
C HIS A 86 19.80 13.68 15.57
N ILE A 87 19.74 12.38 15.25
CA ILE A 87 19.25 11.34 16.16
C ILE A 87 20.30 10.23 16.16
N ASP A 88 20.66 9.75 17.34
CA ASP A 88 21.66 8.71 17.48
C ASP A 88 21.13 7.34 17.02
N ARG A 89 22.07 6.50 16.58
CA ARG A 89 21.77 5.18 16.03
C ARG A 89 21.17 4.21 17.06
N ARG A 90 21.50 4.36 18.34
CA ARG A 90 20.99 3.46 19.40
C ARG A 90 19.52 3.74 19.66
N SER A 91 19.14 5.02 19.81
CA SER A 91 17.75 5.44 19.98
C SER A 91 16.86 5.03 18.80
N VAL A 92 17.37 5.12 17.57
CA VAL A 92 16.67 4.64 16.36
C VAL A 92 16.39 3.14 16.44
N MET A 93 17.37 2.33 16.84
CA MET A 93 17.20 0.89 17.01
C MET A 93 16.23 0.55 18.17
N THR A 94 16.36 1.23 19.31
CA THR A 94 15.45 1.07 20.44
C THR A 94 14.01 1.41 20.05
N ALA A 95 13.79 2.52 19.34
CA ALA A 95 12.48 2.92 18.85
C ALA A 95 11.90 1.86 17.89
N HIS A 96 12.70 1.33 16.96
CA HIS A 96 12.27 0.26 16.05
C HIS A 96 11.79 -0.99 16.83
N ILE A 97 12.57 -1.47 17.81
CA ILE A 97 12.23 -2.64 18.61
C ILE A 97 10.95 -2.40 19.42
N VAL A 98 10.87 -1.27 20.14
CA VAL A 98 9.70 -0.94 20.97
C VAL A 98 8.43 -0.81 20.14
N LEU A 99 8.49 -0.12 19.00
CA LEU A 99 7.34 0.04 18.10
C LEU A 99 6.87 -1.31 17.53
N ASN A 100 7.79 -2.20 17.11
CA ASN A 100 7.41 -3.53 16.65
C ASN A 100 6.71 -4.35 17.75
N ILE A 101 7.24 -4.34 18.97
CA ILE A 101 6.62 -5.03 20.11
C ILE A 101 5.22 -4.50 20.36
N ILE A 102 5.04 -3.17 20.43
CA ILE A 102 3.72 -2.56 20.63
C ILE A 102 2.77 -2.94 19.49
N GLY A 103 3.20 -2.84 18.23
CA GLY A 103 2.38 -3.19 17.07
C GLY A 103 1.95 -4.66 17.09
N ILE A 104 2.86 -5.59 17.42
CA ILE A 104 2.54 -7.02 17.51
C ILE A 104 1.57 -7.30 18.68
N ILE A 105 1.76 -6.64 19.84
CA ILE A 105 0.85 -6.81 20.99
C ILE A 105 -0.58 -6.35 20.64
N ILE A 106 -0.71 -5.18 19.99
CA ILE A 106 -2.01 -4.69 19.53
C ILE A 106 -2.61 -5.66 18.51
N GLY A 107 -1.81 -6.12 17.53
CA GLY A 107 -2.21 -7.11 16.52
C GLY A 107 -2.69 -8.44 17.13
N PHE A 108 -1.99 -8.93 18.15
CA PHE A 108 -2.39 -10.12 18.91
C PHE A 108 -3.72 -9.91 19.64
N TYR A 109 -3.87 -8.77 20.33
CA TYR A 109 -5.11 -8.43 21.03
C TYR A 109 -6.31 -8.45 20.08
N ILE A 110 -6.25 -7.76 18.93
CA ILE A 110 -7.37 -7.74 17.97
C ILE A 110 -7.60 -9.10 17.31
N SER A 111 -6.54 -9.88 17.05
CA SER A 111 -6.65 -11.26 16.52
C SER A 111 -7.40 -12.17 17.50
N TRP A 112 -7.11 -12.00 18.80
CA TRP A 112 -7.77 -12.73 19.88
C TRP A 112 -9.25 -12.36 20.01
N GLN A 113 -9.59 -11.07 19.89
CA GLN A 113 -10.98 -10.57 19.96
C GLN A 113 -11.90 -11.20 18.90
N ILE A 114 -11.38 -11.56 17.73
CA ILE A 114 -12.15 -12.23 16.68
C ILE A 114 -11.98 -13.75 16.66
N HIS A 115 -11.42 -14.33 17.72
CA HIS A 115 -11.13 -15.77 17.87
C HIS A 115 -10.21 -16.36 16.78
N LEU A 116 -9.43 -15.52 16.10
CA LEU A 116 -8.45 -15.91 15.09
C LEU A 116 -7.03 -15.51 15.49
N TRP A 117 -6.60 -15.96 16.68
CA TRP A 117 -5.29 -15.62 17.25
C TRP A 117 -4.10 -15.90 16.30
N LYS A 118 -4.22 -16.85 15.38
CA LYS A 118 -3.21 -17.18 14.37
C LYS A 118 -2.90 -16.02 13.41
N LEU A 119 -3.76 -15.01 13.30
CA LEU A 119 -3.48 -13.81 12.50
C LEU A 119 -2.27 -13.02 13.04
N VAL A 120 -1.86 -13.23 14.29
CA VAL A 120 -0.63 -12.64 14.85
C VAL A 120 0.61 -12.98 14.01
N TYR A 121 0.63 -14.16 13.35
CA TYR A 121 1.74 -14.55 12.49
C TYR A 121 1.94 -13.60 11.30
N ILE A 122 0.89 -12.92 10.83
CA ILE A 122 1.00 -11.89 9.78
C ILE A 122 1.80 -10.70 10.30
N TYR A 123 1.57 -10.25 11.54
CA TYR A 123 2.30 -9.13 12.14
C TYR A 123 3.78 -9.49 12.32
N ILE A 124 4.05 -10.69 12.86
CA ILE A 124 5.42 -11.19 13.02
C ILE A 124 6.13 -11.27 11.65
N LEU A 125 5.46 -11.82 10.63
CA LEU A 125 5.98 -11.88 9.26
C LEU A 125 6.27 -10.47 8.71
N VAL A 126 5.36 -9.52 8.87
CA VAL A 126 5.53 -8.13 8.41
C VAL A 126 6.74 -7.47 9.07
N THR A 127 6.90 -7.62 10.40
CA THR A 127 8.07 -7.06 11.10
C THR A 127 9.38 -7.67 10.62
N GLY A 128 9.41 -8.99 10.42
CA GLY A 128 10.56 -9.69 9.86
C GLY A 128 10.88 -9.24 8.43
N LEU A 129 9.87 -9.15 7.57
CA LEU A 129 10.03 -8.70 6.18
C LEU A 129 10.55 -7.26 6.11
N LEU A 130 10.06 -6.35 6.96
CA LEU A 130 10.56 -4.98 7.02
C LEU A 130 12.03 -4.92 7.46
N TRP A 131 12.42 -5.74 8.44
CA TRP A 131 13.82 -5.84 8.87
C TRP A 131 14.72 -6.40 7.76
N PHE A 132 14.39 -7.57 7.21
CA PHE A 132 15.20 -8.21 6.18
C PHE A 132 15.22 -7.41 4.88
N TYR A 133 14.13 -6.69 4.57
CA TYR A 133 14.10 -5.71 3.50
C TYR A 133 15.21 -4.68 3.67
N SER A 134 15.23 -3.95 4.79
CA SER A 134 16.21 -2.89 5.01
C SER A 134 17.63 -3.43 5.20
N ALA A 135 17.79 -4.60 5.82
CA ALA A 135 19.11 -5.19 6.05
C ALA A 135 19.74 -5.77 4.76
N SER A 136 18.93 -6.30 3.84
CA SER A 136 19.45 -7.10 2.72
C SER A 136 18.63 -7.01 1.44
N TYR A 137 17.31 -7.26 1.47
CA TYR A 137 16.55 -7.48 0.24
C TYR A 137 16.40 -6.24 -0.63
N GLN A 138 16.49 -5.04 -0.06
CA GLN A 138 16.48 -3.79 -0.83
C GLN A 138 17.64 -3.68 -1.83
N LYS A 139 18.74 -4.41 -1.61
CA LYS A 139 19.91 -4.43 -2.51
C LYS A 139 19.84 -5.53 -3.57
N MET A 140 18.76 -6.29 -3.61
CA MET A 140 18.58 -7.43 -4.52
C MET A 140 17.60 -7.08 -5.63
N PHE A 141 18.03 -7.29 -6.88
CA PHE A 141 17.29 -7.12 -8.14
C PHE A 141 15.85 -6.58 -8.03
N LEU A 142 14.85 -7.47 -7.91
CA LEU A 142 13.44 -7.12 -7.76
C LEU A 142 12.85 -7.53 -6.41
N VAL A 143 13.62 -8.24 -5.59
CA VAL A 143 13.11 -8.85 -4.35
C VAL A 143 12.64 -7.77 -3.39
N GLY A 144 13.42 -6.70 -3.23
CA GLY A 144 13.04 -5.56 -2.40
C GLY A 144 11.75 -4.88 -2.89
N ASN A 145 11.65 -4.59 -4.19
CA ASN A 145 10.48 -3.92 -4.77
C ASN A 145 9.22 -4.78 -4.61
N ILE A 146 9.33 -6.10 -4.82
CA ILE A 146 8.21 -7.04 -4.65
C ILE A 146 7.78 -7.08 -3.17
N ILE A 147 8.71 -7.13 -2.22
CA ILE A 147 8.35 -7.15 -0.79
C ILE A 147 7.61 -5.88 -0.40
N VAL A 148 8.09 -4.69 -0.81
CA VAL A 148 7.39 -3.43 -0.51
C VAL A 148 6.00 -3.39 -1.17
N ALA A 149 5.87 -3.92 -2.38
CA ALA A 149 4.58 -4.04 -3.07
C ALA A 149 3.62 -4.99 -2.34
N ILE A 150 4.09 -6.15 -1.86
CA ILE A 150 3.31 -7.10 -1.05
C ILE A 150 2.85 -6.43 0.24
N LEU A 151 3.76 -5.79 0.98
CA LEU A 151 3.44 -5.12 2.24
C LEU A 151 2.43 -3.99 2.04
N THR A 152 2.52 -3.24 0.93
CA THR A 152 1.57 -2.19 0.59
C THR A 152 0.20 -2.75 0.21
N ALA A 153 0.16 -3.85 -0.55
CA ALA A 153 -1.07 -4.55 -0.91
C ALA A 153 -1.76 -5.20 0.30
N LEU A 154 -0.99 -5.59 1.31
CA LEU A 154 -1.52 -6.16 2.53
C LEU A 154 -2.36 -5.14 3.33
N VAL A 155 -2.05 -3.85 3.26
CA VAL A 155 -2.76 -2.80 4.01
C VAL A 155 -4.28 -2.82 3.80
N PRO A 156 -4.82 -2.74 2.57
CA PRO A 156 -6.24 -2.91 2.33
C PRO A 156 -6.73 -4.33 2.68
N LEU A 157 -5.98 -5.40 2.37
CA LEU A 157 -6.40 -6.78 2.72
C LEU A 157 -6.63 -6.98 4.22
N MET A 158 -5.87 -6.31 5.08
CA MET A 158 -6.04 -6.40 6.53
C MET A 158 -7.46 -6.00 6.98
N THR A 159 -8.19 -5.16 6.23
CA THR A 159 -9.56 -4.81 6.61
C THR A 159 -10.51 -5.99 6.46
N VAL A 160 -10.50 -6.67 5.31
CA VAL A 160 -11.37 -7.83 5.06
C VAL A 160 -10.98 -9.05 5.88
N LEU A 161 -9.68 -9.22 6.19
CA LEU A 161 -9.21 -10.29 7.08
C LEU A 161 -9.79 -10.21 8.49
N TYR A 162 -10.16 -9.01 8.95
CA TYR A 162 -10.74 -8.79 10.28
C TYR A 162 -12.25 -8.58 10.26
N GLU A 163 -12.82 -8.05 9.18
CA GLU A 163 -14.27 -7.83 9.05
C GLU A 163 -15.03 -9.12 8.72
N ILE A 164 -14.55 -9.90 7.73
CA ILE A 164 -15.32 -11.02 7.17
C ILE A 164 -15.48 -12.20 8.15
N PRO A 165 -14.47 -12.63 8.93
CA PRO A 165 -14.65 -13.82 9.77
C PRO A 165 -15.71 -13.67 10.88
N PRO A 166 -15.76 -12.57 11.65
CA PRO A 166 -16.86 -12.32 12.59
C PRO A 166 -18.24 -12.27 11.92
N LEU A 167 -18.33 -11.69 10.71
CA LEU A 167 -19.56 -11.67 9.92
C LEU A 167 -20.03 -13.08 9.56
N ASN A 168 -19.13 -13.93 9.07
CA ASN A 168 -19.42 -15.33 8.75
C ASN A 168 -19.88 -16.10 9.99
N ALA A 169 -19.24 -15.87 11.15
CA ALA A 169 -19.61 -16.53 12.40
C ALA A 169 -21.00 -16.09 12.89
N LYS A 170 -21.34 -14.80 12.79
CA LYS A 170 -22.63 -14.26 13.24
C LYS A 170 -23.79 -14.66 12.32
N TYR A 171 -23.59 -14.60 11.01
CA TYR A 171 -24.66 -14.76 10.01
C TYR A 171 -24.68 -16.14 9.35
N PHE A 172 -23.91 -17.11 9.85
CA PHE A 172 -23.77 -18.44 9.25
C PHE A 172 -25.10 -19.08 8.80
N ASP A 173 -26.08 -19.17 9.72
CA ASP A 173 -27.38 -19.78 9.42
C ASP A 173 -28.18 -19.01 8.37
N VAL A 174 -28.10 -17.68 8.39
CA VAL A 174 -28.80 -16.80 7.43
C VAL A 174 -28.17 -16.92 6.05
N LEU A 175 -26.84 -16.88 5.98
CA LEU A 175 -26.08 -17.06 4.74
C LEU A 175 -26.40 -18.41 4.08
N LEU A 176 -26.48 -19.48 4.87
CA LEU A 176 -26.82 -20.82 4.38
C LEU A 176 -28.25 -20.88 3.83
N ARG A 177 -29.23 -20.31 4.55
CA ARG A 177 -30.64 -20.31 4.14
C ARG A 177 -30.90 -19.48 2.89
N LEU A 178 -30.23 -18.33 2.77
CA LEU A 178 -30.39 -17.41 1.65
C LEU A 178 -29.44 -17.71 0.49
N ASN A 179 -28.55 -18.71 0.64
CA ASN A 179 -27.46 -19.00 -0.30
C ASN A 179 -26.61 -17.75 -0.62
N ASP A 180 -26.32 -16.96 0.41
CA ASP A 180 -25.60 -15.69 0.32
C ASP A 180 -24.17 -15.80 0.89
N ASN A 181 -23.29 -14.85 0.57
CA ASN A 181 -21.90 -14.82 1.02
C ASN A 181 -21.31 -13.39 1.00
N PHE A 182 -20.12 -13.23 1.58
CA PHE A 182 -19.37 -11.97 1.60
C PHE A 182 -18.23 -11.91 0.57
N TYR A 183 -18.19 -12.82 -0.42
CA TYR A 183 -17.08 -12.89 -1.38
C TYR A 183 -16.95 -11.62 -2.22
N THR A 184 -18.07 -10.98 -2.56
CA THR A 184 -18.04 -9.72 -3.31
C THR A 184 -17.21 -8.66 -2.57
N MET A 185 -17.38 -8.52 -1.25
CA MET A 185 -16.61 -7.56 -0.44
C MET A 185 -15.11 -7.90 -0.44
N PHE A 186 -14.79 -9.20 -0.31
CA PHE A 186 -13.41 -9.68 -0.40
C PHE A 186 -12.79 -9.33 -1.75
N PHE A 187 -13.47 -9.61 -2.86
CA PHE A 187 -12.95 -9.36 -4.21
C PHE A 187 -12.80 -7.87 -4.52
N TRP A 188 -13.69 -7.00 -4.02
CA TRP A 188 -13.51 -5.56 -4.13
C TRP A 188 -12.22 -5.10 -3.45
N VAL A 189 -12.03 -5.46 -2.17
CA VAL A 189 -10.82 -5.06 -1.43
C VAL A 189 -9.57 -5.74 -2.00
N ALA A 190 -9.67 -6.98 -2.47
CA ALA A 190 -8.58 -7.66 -3.18
C ALA A 190 -8.22 -6.95 -4.50
N GLY A 191 -9.19 -6.39 -5.22
CA GLY A 191 -8.95 -5.54 -6.39
C GLY A 191 -8.15 -4.28 -6.07
N PHE A 192 -8.51 -3.57 -5.00
CA PHE A 192 -7.71 -2.44 -4.49
C PHE A 192 -6.32 -2.86 -4.05
N SER A 193 -6.20 -4.05 -3.46
CA SER A 193 -4.93 -4.63 -3.01
C SER A 193 -4.01 -4.99 -4.19
N ALA A 194 -4.57 -5.59 -5.24
CA ALA A 194 -3.85 -5.89 -6.49
C ALA A 194 -3.43 -4.59 -7.21
N PHE A 195 -4.30 -3.58 -7.25
CA PHE A 195 -3.94 -2.26 -7.75
C PHE A 195 -2.78 -1.63 -6.95
N ALA A 196 -2.86 -1.68 -5.61
CA ALA A 196 -1.80 -1.17 -4.73
C ALA A 196 -0.48 -1.93 -4.93
N PHE A 197 -0.53 -3.25 -5.14
CA PHE A 197 0.65 -4.06 -5.46
C PHE A 197 1.35 -3.58 -6.74
N ILE A 198 0.63 -3.55 -7.86
CA ILE A 198 1.21 -3.25 -9.18
C ILE A 198 1.74 -1.82 -9.23
N THR A 199 0.96 -0.86 -8.72
CA THR A 199 1.36 0.56 -8.71
C THR A 199 2.54 0.82 -7.79
N THR A 200 2.62 0.14 -6.64
CA THR A 200 3.78 0.23 -5.74
C THR A 200 5.02 -0.39 -6.37
N LEU A 201 4.90 -1.57 -6.99
CA LEU A 201 6.01 -2.20 -7.69
C LEU A 201 6.58 -1.28 -8.77
N ASN A 202 5.70 -0.71 -9.61
CA ASN A 202 6.09 0.25 -10.62
C ASN A 202 6.79 1.48 -10.01
N ARG A 203 6.23 2.04 -8.93
CA ARG A 203 6.79 3.21 -8.24
C ARG A 203 8.15 2.93 -7.61
N GLU A 204 8.37 1.76 -7.03
CA GLU A 204 9.67 1.38 -6.46
C GLU A 204 10.72 1.22 -7.57
N ILE A 205 10.39 0.63 -8.72
CA ILE A 205 11.33 0.57 -9.85
C ILE A 205 11.64 1.98 -10.38
N ILE A 206 10.64 2.86 -10.52
CA ILE A 206 10.85 4.27 -10.91
C ILE A 206 11.79 4.98 -9.92
N LYS A 207 11.64 4.70 -8.61
CA LYS A 207 12.51 5.25 -7.57
C LYS A 207 13.95 4.72 -7.70
N ASP A 208 14.14 3.43 -7.96
CA ASP A 208 15.48 2.86 -8.16
C ASP A 208 16.19 3.51 -9.36
N VAL A 209 15.45 3.89 -10.43
CA VAL A 209 16.05 4.65 -11.53
C VAL A 209 16.39 6.08 -11.12
N GLU A 210 15.56 6.73 -10.31
CA GLU A 210 15.83 8.06 -9.73
C GLU A 210 17.12 8.06 -8.87
N ASP A 211 17.35 6.97 -8.13
CA ASP A 211 18.42 6.78 -7.14
C ASP A 211 19.65 6.00 -7.68
N PHE A 212 19.73 5.81 -9.01
CA PHE A 212 20.72 4.97 -9.69
C PHE A 212 22.19 5.25 -9.31
N GLU A 213 22.59 6.53 -9.20
CA GLU A 213 23.99 6.89 -8.92
C GLU A 213 24.44 6.38 -7.54
N GLY A 214 23.62 6.53 -6.50
CA GLY A 214 23.91 6.02 -5.16
C GLY A 214 23.82 4.52 -5.05
N ASP A 215 22.86 3.91 -5.73
CA ASP A 215 22.74 2.45 -5.76
C ASP A 215 23.96 1.79 -6.40
N ASN A 216 24.44 2.36 -7.51
CA ASN A 216 25.63 1.87 -8.19
C ASN A 216 26.90 2.06 -7.34
N ALA A 217 27.05 3.21 -6.68
CA ALA A 217 28.22 3.51 -5.84
C ALA A 217 28.34 2.60 -4.60
N TYR A 218 27.22 2.13 -4.04
CA TYR A 218 27.18 1.28 -2.85
C TYR A 218 26.90 -0.20 -3.14
N GLY A 219 27.00 -0.62 -4.41
CA GLY A 219 26.93 -2.02 -4.83
C GLY A 219 25.55 -2.67 -4.73
N SER A 220 24.47 -1.88 -4.76
CA SER A 220 23.10 -2.39 -4.88
C SER A 220 22.93 -3.08 -6.24
N ARG A 221 22.29 -4.25 -6.25
CA ARG A 221 21.99 -4.98 -7.50
C ARG A 221 20.57 -4.70 -7.98
N SER A 222 20.09 -3.45 -7.94
CA SER A 222 18.74 -3.09 -8.36
C SER A 222 18.53 -3.30 -9.86
N LEU A 223 17.27 -3.34 -10.31
CA LEU A 223 16.94 -3.53 -11.73
C LEU A 223 17.66 -2.55 -12.68
N PRO A 224 17.73 -1.22 -12.41
CA PRO A 224 18.49 -0.32 -13.27
C PRO A 224 20.00 -0.52 -13.23
N VAL A 225 20.56 -0.99 -12.11
CA VAL A 225 22.01 -1.31 -12.02
C VAL A 225 22.35 -2.56 -12.83
N MET A 226 21.52 -3.60 -12.72
CA MET A 226 21.79 -4.89 -13.37
C MET A 226 21.43 -4.91 -14.86
N TRP A 227 20.29 -4.31 -15.23
CA TRP A 227 19.74 -4.38 -16.59
C TRP A 227 19.80 -3.04 -17.32
N GLY A 228 20.25 -1.97 -16.68
CA GLY A 228 20.33 -0.64 -17.27
C GLY A 228 19.00 0.12 -17.26
N ILE A 229 19.12 1.43 -17.45
CA ILE A 229 17.99 2.38 -17.40
C ILE A 229 16.97 2.09 -18.52
N ASN A 230 17.41 1.68 -19.71
CA ASN A 230 16.52 1.43 -20.84
C ASN A 230 15.58 0.23 -20.60
N ASN A 231 16.10 -0.88 -20.04
CA ASN A 231 15.25 -2.02 -19.69
C ASN A 231 14.31 -1.67 -18.53
N SER A 232 14.77 -0.84 -17.58
CA SER A 232 13.93 -0.31 -16.50
C SER A 232 12.74 0.51 -17.01
N LYS A 233 12.94 1.32 -18.06
CA LYS A 233 11.86 2.03 -18.75
C LYS A 233 10.84 1.08 -19.35
N ILE A 234 11.29 0.03 -20.04
CA ILE A 234 10.38 -0.97 -20.65
C ILE A 234 9.51 -1.59 -19.55
N VAL A 235 10.12 -2.07 -18.47
CA VAL A 235 9.38 -2.70 -17.36
C VAL A 235 8.35 -1.75 -16.74
N THR A 236 8.73 -0.51 -16.43
CA THR A 236 7.83 0.47 -15.79
C THR A 236 6.73 0.98 -16.72
N VAL A 237 7.01 1.13 -18.02
CA VAL A 237 5.99 1.41 -19.04
C VAL A 237 5.01 0.24 -19.16
N SER A 238 5.52 -0.99 -19.25
CA SER A 238 4.69 -2.20 -19.31
C SER A 238 3.79 -2.34 -18.08
N LEU A 239 4.31 -2.10 -16.87
CA LEU A 239 3.50 -2.11 -15.64
C LEU A 239 2.43 -1.00 -15.64
N SER A 240 2.74 0.19 -16.16
CA SER A 240 1.77 1.29 -16.27
C SER A 240 0.62 0.94 -17.23
N LEU A 241 0.95 0.38 -18.40
CA LEU A 241 -0.05 -0.05 -19.39
C LEU A 241 -0.85 -1.26 -18.90
N LEU A 242 -0.19 -2.22 -18.24
CA LEU A 242 -0.85 -3.36 -17.60
C LEU A 242 -1.84 -2.90 -16.54
N THR A 243 -1.48 -1.91 -15.72
CA THR A 243 -2.39 -1.32 -14.72
C THR A 243 -3.63 -0.76 -15.39
N ALA A 244 -3.47 0.04 -16.45
CA ALA A 244 -4.61 0.60 -17.19
C ALA A 244 -5.50 -0.49 -17.81
N ALA A 245 -4.89 -1.52 -18.42
CA ALA A 245 -5.60 -2.65 -19.02
C ALA A 245 -6.39 -3.45 -17.97
N LEU A 246 -5.79 -3.76 -16.82
CA LEU A 246 -6.45 -4.50 -15.74
C LEU A 246 -7.60 -3.71 -15.12
N ILE A 247 -7.48 -2.38 -14.99
CA ILE A 247 -8.58 -1.53 -14.52
C ILE A 247 -9.76 -1.59 -15.49
N LEU A 248 -9.52 -1.43 -16.79
CA LEU A 248 -10.59 -1.53 -17.81
C LEU A 248 -11.20 -2.93 -17.85
N TYR A 249 -10.37 -3.98 -17.81
CA TYR A 249 -10.83 -5.36 -17.77
C TYR A 249 -11.73 -5.62 -16.55
N THR A 250 -11.30 -5.16 -15.37
CA THR A 250 -12.07 -5.29 -14.12
C THR A 250 -13.39 -4.54 -14.23
N TYR A 251 -13.36 -3.31 -14.76
CA TYR A 251 -14.56 -2.49 -14.94
C TYR A 251 -15.59 -3.17 -15.85
N PHE A 252 -15.21 -3.60 -17.05
CA PHE A 252 -16.16 -4.17 -18.01
C PHE A 252 -16.65 -5.58 -17.67
N ASN A 253 -15.88 -6.38 -16.91
CA ASN A 253 -16.24 -7.79 -16.64
C ASN A 253 -16.83 -8.00 -15.25
N TYR A 254 -16.52 -7.15 -14.26
CA TYR A 254 -16.86 -7.43 -12.86
C TYR A 254 -17.57 -6.26 -12.17
N ILE A 255 -17.33 -5.01 -12.57
CA ILE A 255 -17.97 -3.85 -11.93
C ILE A 255 -19.37 -3.65 -12.54
N HIS A 256 -20.39 -4.09 -11.80
CA HIS A 256 -21.80 -3.91 -12.14
C HIS A 256 -22.40 -2.86 -11.18
N ILE A 257 -22.13 -1.59 -11.44
CA ILE A 257 -22.69 -0.46 -10.69
C ILE A 257 -24.07 -0.10 -11.27
N PRO A 258 -25.03 0.39 -10.47
CA PRO A 258 -26.30 0.88 -11.00
C PRO A 258 -26.12 1.84 -12.19
N GLN A 259 -26.96 1.69 -13.22
CA GLN A 259 -26.84 2.44 -14.49
C GLN A 259 -26.76 3.98 -14.30
N ALA A 260 -27.38 4.50 -13.24
CA ALA A 260 -27.37 5.92 -12.92
C ALA A 260 -25.96 6.46 -12.60
N ILE A 261 -25.08 5.63 -12.02
CA ILE A 261 -23.75 6.03 -11.52
C ILE A 261 -22.64 5.47 -12.41
N ASP A 262 -22.96 4.52 -13.28
CA ASP A 262 -22.02 3.90 -14.22
C ASP A 262 -21.25 4.92 -15.08
N LYS A 263 -21.95 5.95 -15.59
CA LYS A 263 -21.33 7.05 -16.35
C LYS A 263 -20.31 7.85 -15.54
N VAL A 264 -20.58 8.08 -14.26
CA VAL A 264 -19.65 8.79 -13.35
C VAL A 264 -18.44 7.90 -13.06
N SER A 265 -18.68 6.61 -12.87
CA SER A 265 -17.64 5.61 -12.60
C SER A 265 -16.62 5.51 -13.74
N ILE A 266 -17.10 5.31 -14.97
CA ILE A 266 -16.21 5.23 -16.14
C ILE A 266 -15.50 6.56 -16.41
N ALA A 267 -16.18 7.70 -16.25
CA ALA A 267 -15.56 9.01 -16.40
C ALA A 267 -14.42 9.21 -15.39
N TYR A 268 -14.63 8.83 -14.13
CA TYR A 268 -13.60 8.89 -13.10
C TYR A 268 -12.40 8.00 -13.46
N ILE A 269 -12.66 6.74 -13.83
CA ILE A 269 -11.61 5.78 -14.23
C ILE A 269 -10.79 6.35 -15.38
N ILE A 270 -11.44 6.85 -16.43
CA ILE A 270 -10.75 7.40 -17.60
C ILE A 270 -9.88 8.59 -17.22
N VAL A 271 -10.46 9.58 -16.54
CA VAL A 271 -9.80 10.87 -16.25
C VAL A 271 -8.68 10.72 -15.21
N PHE A 272 -8.90 9.94 -14.16
CA PHE A 272 -7.98 9.89 -13.01
C PHE A 272 -7.08 8.67 -12.98
N LEU A 273 -7.39 7.60 -13.72
CA LEU A 273 -6.59 6.37 -13.72
C LEU A 273 -6.01 6.05 -15.10
N ILE A 274 -6.82 6.03 -16.16
CA ILE A 274 -6.35 5.63 -17.49
C ILE A 274 -5.45 6.69 -18.11
N ILE A 275 -5.95 7.92 -18.30
CA ILE A 275 -5.16 9.01 -18.88
C ILE A 275 -3.85 9.23 -18.09
N PRO A 276 -3.87 9.27 -16.74
CA PRO A 276 -2.64 9.41 -15.96
C PRO A 276 -1.66 8.25 -16.11
N ASN A 277 -2.11 6.99 -16.26
CA ASN A 277 -1.20 5.87 -16.52
C ASN A 277 -0.53 5.98 -17.90
N PHE A 278 -1.28 6.38 -18.94
CA PHE A 278 -0.70 6.66 -20.26
C PHE A 278 0.27 7.86 -20.21
N PHE A 279 -0.09 8.91 -19.45
CA PHE A 279 0.78 10.07 -19.26
C PHE A 279 2.06 9.72 -18.50
N LEU A 280 1.97 8.86 -17.48
CA LEU A 280 3.12 8.32 -16.75
C LEU A 280 4.04 7.55 -17.71
N ALA A 281 3.49 6.64 -18.52
CA ALA A 281 4.25 5.90 -19.52
C ALA A 281 4.98 6.84 -20.51
N TYR A 282 4.29 7.86 -21.03
CA TYR A 282 4.89 8.88 -21.89
C TYR A 282 6.05 9.63 -21.19
N LYS A 283 5.86 10.03 -19.92
CA LYS A 283 6.89 10.72 -19.14
C LYS A 283 8.11 9.84 -18.90
N ILE A 284 7.92 8.56 -18.59
CA ILE A 284 9.00 7.58 -18.39
C ILE A 284 9.81 7.40 -19.68
N ILE A 285 9.15 7.25 -20.83
CA ILE A 285 9.82 7.10 -22.13
C ILE A 285 10.75 8.30 -22.39
N LYS A 286 10.24 9.52 -22.14
CA LYS A 286 10.99 10.76 -22.35
C LYS A 286 11.99 11.12 -21.25
N ALA A 287 11.96 10.45 -20.09
CA ALA A 287 12.83 10.77 -18.96
C ALA A 287 14.30 10.55 -19.31
N LYS A 288 15.15 11.56 -19.09
CA LYS A 288 16.60 11.47 -19.31
C LYS A 288 17.39 11.80 -18.05
N ASN A 289 16.84 12.63 -17.18
CA ASN A 289 17.54 13.18 -16.02
C ASN A 289 16.81 12.78 -14.73
N SER A 290 17.49 12.84 -13.58
CA SER A 290 16.90 12.52 -12.27
C SER A 290 15.63 13.35 -11.96
N ASN A 291 15.57 14.60 -12.41
CA ASN A 291 14.37 15.43 -12.27
C ASN A 291 13.15 14.87 -13.01
N ASP A 292 13.33 14.27 -14.19
CA ASP A 292 12.22 13.67 -14.95
C ASP A 292 11.68 12.43 -14.20
N TRP A 293 12.58 11.63 -13.63
CA TRP A 293 12.23 10.47 -12.82
C TRP A 293 11.48 10.85 -11.56
N LYS A 294 11.89 11.94 -10.91
CA LYS A 294 11.17 12.51 -9.76
C LYS A 294 9.76 12.97 -10.13
N VAL A 295 9.58 13.57 -11.32
CA VAL A 295 8.25 13.93 -11.83
C VAL A 295 7.41 12.68 -12.10
N ALA A 296 7.97 11.66 -12.75
CA ALA A 296 7.30 10.38 -12.97
C ALA A 296 6.88 9.72 -11.64
N GLY A 297 7.77 9.72 -10.64
CA GLY A 297 7.48 9.21 -9.30
C GLY A 297 6.37 9.98 -8.58
N ASN A 298 6.23 11.28 -8.81
CA ASN A 298 5.12 12.06 -8.27
C ASN A 298 3.79 11.76 -8.99
N ILE A 299 3.82 11.57 -10.31
CA ILE A 299 2.64 11.15 -11.08
C ILE A 299 2.17 9.77 -10.60
N ALA A 300 3.09 8.82 -10.42
CA ALA A 300 2.77 7.49 -9.89
C ALA A 300 2.08 7.57 -8.51
N LYS A 301 2.55 8.44 -7.60
CA LYS A 301 1.89 8.67 -6.29
C LYS A 301 0.48 9.25 -6.44
N LEU A 302 0.26 10.16 -7.39
CA LEU A 302 -1.07 10.69 -7.67
C LEU A 302 -2.01 9.61 -8.18
N ILE A 303 -1.55 8.74 -9.09
CA ILE A 303 -2.32 7.58 -9.57
C ILE A 303 -2.71 6.67 -8.41
N MET A 304 -1.77 6.35 -7.51
CA MET A 304 -2.06 5.55 -6.31
C MET A 304 -3.15 6.19 -5.44
N LEU A 305 -3.05 7.50 -5.19
CA LEU A 305 -4.02 8.25 -4.39
C LEU A 305 -5.42 8.25 -5.05
N PHE A 306 -5.49 8.59 -6.34
CA PHE A 306 -6.76 8.60 -7.07
C PHE A 306 -7.37 7.20 -7.20
N GLY A 307 -6.53 6.17 -7.27
CA GLY A 307 -6.96 4.78 -7.24
C GLY A 307 -7.66 4.45 -5.93
N ILE A 308 -7.09 4.83 -4.79
CA ILE A 308 -7.74 4.65 -3.48
C ILE A 308 -9.05 5.47 -3.39
N LEU A 309 -9.04 6.71 -3.87
CA LEU A 309 -10.20 7.61 -3.86
C LEU A 309 -11.37 7.12 -4.73
N TYR A 310 -11.15 6.22 -5.69
CA TYR A 310 -12.22 5.58 -6.45
C TYR A 310 -13.23 4.84 -5.53
N SER A 311 -12.80 4.40 -4.35
CA SER A 311 -13.70 3.82 -3.35
C SER A 311 -14.86 4.74 -2.94
N LEU A 312 -14.68 6.07 -3.01
CA LEU A 312 -15.74 7.04 -2.75
C LEU A 312 -16.80 7.07 -3.87
N VAL A 313 -16.39 6.82 -5.11
CA VAL A 313 -17.32 6.67 -6.23
C VAL A 313 -18.16 5.41 -6.05
N VAL A 314 -17.52 4.32 -5.61
CA VAL A 314 -18.21 3.08 -5.25
C VAL A 314 -19.20 3.31 -4.11
N TRP A 315 -18.79 4.03 -3.05
CA TRP A 315 -19.67 4.38 -1.93
C TRP A 315 -20.90 5.17 -2.38
N TYR A 316 -20.72 6.16 -3.26
CA TYR A 316 -21.83 6.92 -3.84
C TYR A 316 -22.78 5.98 -4.61
N GLY A 317 -22.20 5.03 -5.35
CA GLY A 317 -22.87 3.93 -6.07
C GLY A 317 -23.85 3.09 -5.25
N PHE A 318 -23.58 2.90 -3.96
CA PHE A 318 -24.40 2.05 -3.08
C PHE A 318 -25.39 2.83 -2.21
N ASN A 319 -25.27 4.16 -2.13
CA ASN A 319 -26.14 4.99 -1.29
C ASN A 319 -27.21 5.76 -2.08
N TYR A 320 -27.15 5.75 -3.41
CA TYR A 320 -28.09 6.41 -4.34
C TYR A 320 -28.37 5.51 -5.54
#